data_AF-A0A7S1UIT3-F1
#
_entry.id   AF-A0A7S1UIT3-F1
#
_cell.length_a   1.000
_cell.length_b   1.000
_cell.length_c   1.000
_cell.angle_alpha   90.00
_cell.angle_beta   90.00
_cell.angle_gamma   90.00
#
_symmetry.space_group_name_H-M   'P 1'
#
loop_
_entity.id
_entity.type
_entity.pdbx_description
1 polymer ?
#
loop_
_entity_poly.entity_id
_entity_poly.type
_entity_poly.pdbx_seq_one_letter_code
_entity_poly.pdbx_strand_id
1 'polypeptide(L)'
;QTFVTPASLDEFGYSVALDGDEMVIGAPGVDDEKGAAYLWLRGGSSMSITQQLLPDVRQDGARFGCSVAIHSAAETIVVSACMEDDDTYHLDLNTPATDRPDAGAVYVFRKQSGGITYNLEQKLIPTNVIEGDRFGLHVAVNNDMVLASSLEEYSGSLNPRKVVQQIFTDCTGCTLGSFFELEYRSLRTNVEHDVTAAEMRSILENELQTGDVTVTRTNQDASSNGFMWTVTFHGSEENVAELEAYEGYLTGSNPYVGTIMTIGNPSQKR
;
A
#
# COMPACT_ATOMS: atom_id res chain seq x y z
N GLN A 1 14.86 -12.55 22.43
CA GLN A 1 15.24 -11.97 21.12
C GLN A 1 16.52 -11.17 21.36
N THR A 2 17.60 -11.45 20.65
CA THR A 2 18.83 -10.65 20.71
C THR A 2 18.62 -9.43 19.81
N PHE A 3 18.46 -8.26 20.40
CA PHE A 3 18.34 -7.02 19.65
C PHE A 3 19.72 -6.65 19.08
N VAL A 4 19.76 -6.15 17.85
CA VAL A 4 20.96 -5.43 17.41
C VAL A 4 21.06 -4.20 18.31
N THR A 5 22.16 -4.10 19.06
CA THR A 5 22.41 -2.92 19.88
C THR A 5 22.86 -1.81 18.94
N PRO A 6 22.17 -0.66 18.90
CA PRO A 6 22.53 0.39 17.96
C PRO A 6 23.96 0.89 18.21
N ALA A 7 24.78 0.90 17.17
CA ALA A 7 26.14 1.42 17.18
C ALA A 7 26.18 2.94 16.92
N SER A 8 27.35 3.56 17.09
CA SER A 8 27.51 5.02 16.94
C SER A 8 27.21 5.57 15.54
N LEU A 9 27.13 4.71 14.52
CA LEU A 9 26.80 5.08 13.13
C LEU A 9 25.37 4.71 12.72
N ASP A 10 24.62 4.03 13.59
CA ASP A 10 23.26 3.60 13.29
C ASP A 10 22.24 4.75 13.36
N GLU A 11 22.69 5.96 13.70
CA GLU A 11 21.87 7.15 13.86
C GLU A 11 20.71 6.95 14.84
N PHE A 12 20.91 6.13 15.87
CA PHE A 12 19.88 5.89 16.88
C PHE A 12 19.49 7.20 17.59
N GLY A 13 18.18 7.48 17.63
CA GLY A 13 17.66 8.75 18.13
C GLY A 13 17.46 9.81 17.04
N TYR A 14 17.68 9.46 15.76
CA TYR A 14 17.38 10.35 14.63
C TYR A 14 15.92 10.84 14.66
N SER A 15 15.00 9.95 15.00
CA SER A 15 13.59 10.26 15.22
C SER A 15 13.10 9.61 16.51
N VAL A 16 12.19 10.29 17.22
CA VAL A 16 11.64 9.83 18.50
C VAL A 16 10.16 10.20 18.60
N ALA A 17 9.33 9.25 19.03
CA ALA A 17 7.95 9.50 19.41
C ALA A 17 7.64 8.82 20.75
N LEU A 18 6.84 9.46 21.59
CA LEU A 18 6.48 9.00 22.93
C LEU A 18 4.99 9.22 23.15
N ASP A 19 4.28 8.17 23.55
CA ASP A 19 2.89 8.27 24.00
C ASP A 19 2.66 7.35 25.21
N GLY A 20 2.44 7.97 26.37
CA GLY A 20 2.33 7.30 27.66
C GLY A 20 3.62 6.58 28.08
N ASP A 21 3.54 5.25 28.10
CA ASP A 21 4.63 4.34 28.49
C ASP A 21 5.33 3.69 27.29
N GLU A 22 4.93 4.05 26.06
CA GLU A 22 5.48 3.50 24.83
C GLU A 22 6.29 4.57 24.10
N MET A 23 7.52 4.23 23.73
CA MET A 23 8.44 5.11 23.02
C MET A 23 9.01 4.40 21.80
N VAL A 24 9.00 5.06 20.64
CA VAL A 24 9.59 4.55 19.41
C VAL A 24 10.79 5.41 19.06
N ILE A 25 11.92 4.78 18.80
CA ILE A 25 13.16 5.46 18.41
C ILE A 25 13.63 4.91 17.07
N GLY A 26 13.78 5.80 16.09
CA GLY A 26 14.35 5.48 14.78
C GLY A 26 15.87 5.42 14.79
N ALA A 27 16.42 4.57 13.93
CA ALA A 27 17.84 4.38 13.69
C ALA A 27 18.06 4.07 12.19
N PRO A 28 17.93 5.08 11.32
CA PRO A 28 17.98 4.89 9.87
C PRO A 28 19.35 4.43 9.35
N GLY A 29 20.44 4.60 10.11
CA GLY A 29 21.78 4.16 9.71
C GLY A 29 22.07 2.67 9.90
N VAL A 30 21.17 1.91 10.52
CA VAL A 30 21.37 0.48 10.83
C VAL A 30 21.54 -0.35 9.55
N ASP A 31 22.57 -1.22 9.53
CA ASP A 31 22.76 -2.28 8.52
C ASP A 31 22.77 -1.76 7.09
N ASP A 32 23.83 -1.03 6.72
CA ASP A 32 24.00 -0.37 5.41
C ASP A 32 22.83 0.56 5.07
N GLU A 33 22.42 1.36 6.07
CA GLU A 33 21.31 2.31 5.96
C GLU A 33 19.96 1.68 5.56
N LYS A 34 19.81 0.34 5.68
CA LYS A 34 18.49 -0.31 5.60
C LYS A 34 17.53 0.23 6.67
N GLY A 35 18.09 0.61 7.82
CA GLY A 35 17.39 1.27 8.92
C GLY A 35 16.55 0.34 9.79
N ALA A 36 16.23 0.81 11.00
CA ALA A 36 15.35 0.14 11.96
C ALA A 36 14.63 1.16 12.84
N ALA A 37 13.56 0.73 13.51
CA ALA A 37 13.01 1.44 14.66
C ALA A 37 12.92 0.51 15.87
N TYR A 38 12.95 1.08 17.07
CA TYR A 38 12.96 0.32 18.32
C TYR A 38 11.81 0.79 19.21
N LEU A 39 10.95 -0.13 19.61
CA LEU A 39 9.93 0.08 20.62
C LEU A 39 10.53 -0.15 22.01
N TRP A 40 10.39 0.85 22.85
CA TRP A 40 10.75 0.83 24.26
C TRP A 40 9.49 0.96 25.10
N LEU A 41 9.40 0.14 26.14
CA LEU A 41 8.34 0.23 27.13
C LEU A 41 8.89 0.67 28.48
N ARG A 42 8.13 1.53 29.16
CA ARG A 42 8.42 1.91 30.54
C ARG A 42 7.93 0.80 31.49
N GLY A 43 8.87 0.22 32.23
CA GLY A 43 8.60 -0.65 33.37
C GLY A 43 9.07 0.03 34.66
N GLY A 44 8.12 0.50 35.48
CA GLY A 44 8.44 1.27 36.69
C GLY A 44 9.21 2.56 36.36
N SER A 45 10.43 2.71 36.88
CA SER A 45 11.30 3.86 36.61
C SER A 45 12.30 3.65 35.48
N SER A 46 12.25 2.52 34.77
CA SER A 46 13.20 2.15 33.71
C SER A 46 12.51 2.01 32.35
N MET A 47 13.24 2.35 31.29
CA MET A 47 12.86 2.03 29.91
C MET A 47 13.66 0.80 29.45
N SER A 48 13.00 -0.12 28.74
CA SER A 48 13.66 -1.28 28.12
C SER A 48 13.19 -1.47 26.68
N ILE A 49 14.11 -1.87 25.80
CA ILE A 49 13.77 -2.29 24.43
C ILE A 49 12.87 -3.52 24.52
N THR A 50 11.70 -3.42 23.90
CA THR A 50 10.72 -4.50 23.82
C THR A 50 10.73 -5.15 22.44
N GLN A 51 10.92 -4.36 21.38
CA GLN A 51 10.86 -4.86 20.02
C GLN A 51 11.73 -4.02 19.08
N GLN A 52 12.35 -4.69 18.10
CA GLN A 52 12.87 -4.05 16.90
C GLN A 52 11.80 -4.14 15.80
N LEU A 53 11.40 -3.00 15.27
CA LEU A 53 10.46 -2.85 14.16
C LEU A 53 11.27 -2.79 12.86
N LEU A 54 10.89 -3.62 11.90
CA LEU A 54 11.53 -3.76 10.60
C LEU A 54 10.44 -3.91 9.53
N PRO A 55 10.69 -3.44 8.30
CA PRO A 55 9.84 -3.79 7.16
C PRO A 55 10.02 -5.27 6.80
N ASP A 56 9.08 -5.80 6.02
CA ASP A 56 9.09 -7.18 5.51
C ASP A 56 10.22 -7.42 4.49
N VAL A 57 10.44 -6.45 3.61
CA VAL A 57 11.58 -6.39 2.69
C VAL A 57 12.48 -5.23 3.11
N ARG A 58 13.78 -5.50 3.26
CA ARG A 58 14.77 -4.48 3.62
C ARG A 58 15.65 -4.17 2.42
N GLN A 59 15.74 -2.90 2.07
CA GLN A 59 16.55 -2.39 0.97
C GLN A 59 17.69 -1.53 1.52
N ASP A 60 18.89 -1.69 0.94
CA ASP A 60 20.05 -0.86 1.30
C ASP A 60 19.74 0.62 1.04
N GLY A 61 20.09 1.49 1.97
CA GLY A 61 19.81 2.92 1.81
C GLY A 61 18.35 3.37 2.05
N ALA A 62 17.41 2.46 2.32
CA ALA A 62 15.99 2.82 2.50
C ALA A 62 15.72 3.73 3.70
N ARG A 63 16.63 3.73 4.68
CA ARG A 63 16.64 4.56 5.89
C ARG A 63 15.33 4.45 6.69
N PHE A 64 14.84 3.22 6.85
CA PHE A 64 13.71 2.92 7.72
C PHE A 64 13.94 3.45 9.15
N GLY A 65 12.97 4.16 9.71
CA GLY A 65 13.12 4.87 10.98
C GLY A 65 13.51 6.34 10.83
N CYS A 66 13.54 6.89 9.62
CA CYS A 66 13.84 8.32 9.44
C CYS A 66 12.74 9.24 10.02
N SER A 67 11.48 8.79 10.07
CA SER A 67 10.43 9.40 10.87
C SER A 67 9.58 8.33 11.56
N VAL A 68 9.15 8.62 12.79
CA VAL A 68 8.33 7.70 13.61
C VAL A 68 7.20 8.47 14.28
N ALA A 69 6.06 7.82 14.43
CA ALA A 69 4.93 8.32 15.18
C ALA A 69 4.22 7.16 15.91
N ILE A 70 3.58 7.44 17.05
CA ILE A 70 2.87 6.44 17.84
C ILE A 70 1.58 7.05 18.39
N HIS A 71 0.52 6.24 18.42
CA HIS A 71 -0.72 6.55 19.14
C HIS A 71 -1.15 5.29 19.91
N SER A 72 -0.75 5.23 21.18
CA SER A 72 -0.86 4.04 22.03
C SER A 72 -2.33 3.65 22.25
N ALA A 73 -3.23 4.63 22.35
CA ALA A 73 -4.66 4.38 22.52
C ALA A 73 -5.34 3.75 21.29
N ALA A 74 -4.81 4.01 20.09
CA ALA A 74 -5.25 3.33 18.87
C ALA A 74 -4.35 2.16 18.50
N GLU A 75 -3.38 1.78 19.34
CA GLU A 75 -2.54 0.61 19.10
C GLU A 75 -1.76 0.67 17.76
N THR A 76 -1.37 1.87 17.33
CA THR A 76 -0.73 2.12 16.04
C THR A 76 0.64 2.77 16.20
N ILE A 77 1.64 2.20 15.52
CA ILE A 77 2.95 2.83 15.28
C ILE A 77 3.10 3.04 13.78
N VAL A 78 3.62 4.21 13.39
CA VAL A 78 3.97 4.52 12.01
C VAL A 78 5.47 4.76 11.93
N VAL A 79 6.12 4.13 10.96
CA VAL A 79 7.55 4.30 10.70
C VAL A 79 7.76 4.51 9.20
N SER A 80 8.55 5.50 8.80
CA SER A 80 8.87 5.72 7.39
C SER A 80 10.25 5.20 6.99
N ALA A 81 10.37 4.83 5.72
CA ALA A 81 11.61 4.59 4.99
C ALA A 81 11.65 5.60 3.84
N CYS A 82 12.10 6.81 4.15
CA CYS A 82 11.95 7.97 3.27
C CYS A 82 12.91 7.98 2.07
N MET A 83 13.84 7.02 1.98
CA MET A 83 14.72 6.83 0.82
C MET A 83 14.56 5.42 0.23
N GLU A 84 13.44 4.74 0.55
CA GLU A 84 13.14 3.47 -0.09
C GLU A 84 12.81 3.69 -1.56
N ASP A 85 13.39 2.88 -2.43
CA ASP A 85 13.09 2.93 -3.84
C ASP A 85 11.76 2.19 -4.09
N ASP A 86 11.05 2.62 -5.13
CA ASP A 86 9.74 2.05 -5.43
C ASP A 86 9.66 1.52 -6.87
N ASP A 87 9.23 0.27 -7.00
CA ASP A 87 9.01 -0.40 -8.29
C ASP A 87 7.55 -0.31 -8.76
N THR A 88 6.67 0.40 -8.03
CA THR A 88 5.25 0.44 -8.38
C THR A 88 4.96 1.40 -9.52
N TYR A 89 3.86 1.16 -10.24
CA TYR A 89 3.54 1.87 -11.47
C TYR A 89 3.17 3.34 -11.21
N HIS A 90 3.79 4.27 -11.94
CA HIS A 90 3.38 5.67 -12.03
C HIS A 90 2.23 5.68 -13.03
N LEU A 91 1.12 6.29 -12.64
CA LEU A 91 -0.11 6.30 -13.45
C LEU A 91 0.07 6.94 -14.83
N ASP A 92 1.13 7.73 -15.03
CA ASP A 92 1.43 8.42 -16.29
C ASP A 92 2.68 7.92 -17.04
N LEU A 93 3.33 6.84 -16.58
CA LEU A 93 4.52 6.31 -17.27
C LEU A 93 4.21 4.94 -17.91
N ASN A 94 4.17 4.91 -19.26
CA ASN A 94 4.01 3.71 -20.10
C ASN A 94 5.19 2.73 -20.04
N THR A 95 6.04 2.85 -19.04
CA THR A 95 7.14 1.94 -18.75
C THR A 95 6.94 1.46 -17.33
N PRO A 96 6.92 0.13 -17.07
CA PRO A 96 7.13 -0.39 -15.72
C PRO A 96 8.35 0.36 -15.19
N ALA A 97 8.18 1.14 -14.12
CA ALA A 97 9.31 1.86 -13.57
C ALA A 97 10.27 0.79 -13.08
N THR A 98 11.34 0.60 -13.82
CA THR A 98 12.52 -0.06 -13.30
C THR A 98 13.12 0.97 -12.37
N ASP A 99 12.83 0.85 -11.08
CA ASP A 99 13.45 1.59 -9.98
C ASP A 99 13.14 3.10 -9.96
N ARG A 100 12.29 3.55 -9.02
CA ARG A 100 12.17 4.97 -8.66
C ARG A 100 12.99 5.23 -7.41
N PRO A 101 14.23 5.70 -7.55
CA PRO A 101 15.07 5.86 -6.38
C PRO A 101 14.54 6.96 -5.46
N ASP A 102 14.73 6.79 -4.16
CA ASP A 102 14.32 7.74 -3.12
C ASP A 102 12.81 8.12 -3.17
N ALA A 103 11.94 7.25 -3.70
CA ALA A 103 10.50 7.49 -3.77
C ALA A 103 9.86 7.60 -2.37
N GLY A 104 10.33 6.79 -1.43
CA GLY A 104 9.93 6.75 -0.04
C GLY A 104 8.66 5.93 0.24
N ALA A 105 8.60 5.35 1.44
CA ALA A 105 7.49 4.54 1.91
C ALA A 105 7.15 4.81 3.39
N VAL A 106 5.91 4.50 3.78
CA VAL A 106 5.44 4.56 5.16
C VAL A 106 4.87 3.22 5.58
N TYR A 107 5.23 2.76 6.77
CA TYR A 107 4.84 1.46 7.32
C TYR A 107 3.97 1.64 8.55
N VAL A 108 2.85 0.95 8.58
CA VAL A 108 1.89 0.94 9.69
C VAL A 108 2.02 -0.37 10.44
N PHE A 109 2.29 -0.27 11.73
CA PHE A 109 2.39 -1.39 12.65
C PHE A 109 1.23 -1.35 13.65
N ARG A 110 0.60 -2.51 13.85
CA ARG A 110 -0.54 -2.67 14.74
C ARG A 110 -0.19 -3.56 15.93
N LYS A 111 -0.57 -3.14 17.13
CA LYS A 111 -0.33 -3.94 18.34
C LYS A 111 -1.02 -5.29 18.24
N GLN A 112 -0.34 -6.35 18.63
CA GLN A 112 -0.94 -7.67 18.76
C GLN A 112 -1.97 -7.63 19.89
N SER A 113 -3.15 -8.20 19.65
CA SER A 113 -4.24 -8.25 20.63
C SER A 113 -3.76 -8.87 21.95
N GLY A 114 -3.87 -8.10 23.05
CA GLY A 114 -3.42 -8.50 24.38
C GLY A 114 -1.90 -8.61 24.57
N GLY A 115 -1.11 -8.22 23.56
CA GLY A 115 0.35 -8.28 23.57
C GLY A 115 1.01 -6.95 23.87
N ILE A 116 2.34 -6.97 23.82
CA ILE A 116 3.22 -5.77 23.94
C ILE A 116 4.07 -5.56 22.68
N THR A 117 3.82 -6.36 21.64
CA THR A 117 4.51 -6.34 20.36
C THR A 117 3.55 -5.88 19.27
N TYR A 118 4.12 -5.35 18.20
CA TYR A 118 3.40 -4.84 17.04
C TYR A 118 3.75 -5.67 15.80
N ASN A 119 2.76 -5.95 14.97
CA ASN A 119 2.96 -6.58 13.67
C ASN A 119 2.93 -5.51 12.58
N LEU A 120 3.73 -5.68 11.53
CA LEU A 120 3.56 -4.89 10.32
C LEU A 120 2.18 -5.24 9.73
N GLU A 121 1.34 -4.22 9.56
CA GLU A 121 -0.01 -4.36 9.02
C GLU A 121 -0.06 -3.94 7.56
N GLN A 122 0.58 -2.81 7.21
CA GLN A 122 0.49 -2.24 5.87
C GLN A 122 1.73 -1.42 5.51
N LYS A 123 2.15 -1.51 4.23
CA LYS A 123 3.01 -0.53 3.56
C LYS A 123 2.13 0.46 2.78
N LEU A 124 2.37 1.75 2.97
CA LEU A 124 1.73 2.86 2.29
C LEU A 124 2.73 3.50 1.33
N ILE A 125 2.31 3.63 0.08
CA ILE A 125 3.04 4.29 -0.99
C ILE A 125 2.05 5.16 -1.79
N PRO A 126 2.47 6.33 -2.31
CA PRO A 126 1.61 7.14 -3.17
C PRO A 126 1.44 6.46 -4.54
N THR A 127 0.28 6.62 -5.15
CA THR A 127 0.02 6.10 -6.50
C THR A 127 0.70 6.89 -7.63
N ASN A 128 1.30 8.03 -7.32
CA ASN A 128 1.94 8.93 -8.29
C ASN A 128 3.34 9.36 -7.84
N VAL A 129 4.05 8.50 -7.11
CA VAL A 129 5.39 8.83 -6.61
C VAL A 129 6.39 8.90 -7.77
N ILE A 130 7.18 9.96 -7.85
CA ILE A 130 8.32 10.09 -8.76
C ILE A 130 9.64 9.90 -7.99
N GLU A 131 10.73 9.74 -8.73
CA GLU A 131 12.08 9.71 -8.17
C GLU A 131 12.32 10.93 -7.27
N GLY A 132 12.82 10.70 -6.05
CA GLY A 132 13.16 11.76 -5.10
C GLY A 132 11.98 12.39 -4.34
N ASP A 133 10.75 11.89 -4.50
CA ASP A 133 9.58 12.39 -3.77
C ASP A 133 9.68 12.19 -2.26
N ARG A 134 10.45 11.20 -1.81
CA ARG A 134 10.72 10.93 -0.38
C ARG A 134 9.43 10.92 0.45
N PHE A 135 8.41 10.23 -0.03
CA PHE A 135 7.17 10.06 0.69
C PHE A 135 7.43 9.47 2.08
N GLY A 136 6.77 10.04 3.08
CA GLY A 136 7.02 9.71 4.48
C GLY A 136 8.21 10.45 5.10
N LEU A 137 8.71 11.53 4.50
CA LEU A 137 9.80 12.32 5.09
C LEU A 137 9.49 12.74 6.54
N HIS A 138 8.23 13.08 6.81
CA HIS A 138 7.67 13.23 8.15
C HIS A 138 6.33 12.51 8.24
N VAL A 139 6.10 11.84 9.37
CA VAL A 139 4.82 11.17 9.65
C VAL A 139 4.21 11.65 10.96
N ALA A 140 2.88 11.62 11.02
CA ALA A 140 2.11 11.77 12.26
C ALA A 140 0.93 10.80 12.25
N VAL A 141 0.51 10.36 13.44
CA VAL A 141 -0.65 9.48 13.59
C VAL A 141 -1.54 9.98 14.71
N ASN A 142 -2.85 9.93 14.48
CA ASN A 142 -3.86 10.23 15.50
C ASN A 142 -5.11 9.39 15.20
N ASN A 143 -5.52 8.53 16.14
CA ASN A 143 -6.57 7.54 15.93
C ASN A 143 -6.31 6.73 14.64
N ASP A 144 -7.27 6.75 13.71
CA ASP A 144 -7.22 6.02 12.44
C ASP A 144 -6.65 6.87 11.29
N MET A 145 -6.07 8.03 11.58
CA MET A 145 -5.51 8.93 10.57
C MET A 145 -3.99 8.94 10.64
N VAL A 146 -3.36 8.60 9.51
CA VAL A 146 -1.93 8.80 9.27
C VAL A 146 -1.74 10.00 8.34
N LEU A 147 -0.86 10.91 8.71
CA LEU A 147 -0.37 11.98 7.86
C LEU A 147 1.06 11.65 7.45
N ALA A 148 1.35 11.77 6.16
CA ALA A 148 2.69 11.58 5.60
C ALA A 148 2.98 12.71 4.62
N SER A 149 4.15 13.35 4.75
CA SER A 149 4.62 14.36 3.81
C SER A 149 5.45 13.73 2.69
N SER A 150 5.48 14.38 1.52
CA SER A 150 6.47 14.17 0.46
C SER A 150 7.28 15.46 0.26
N LEU A 151 8.50 15.33 -0.26
CA LEU A 151 9.35 16.45 -0.65
C LEU A 151 8.95 17.03 -2.03
N GLU A 152 8.16 16.28 -2.81
CA GLU A 152 7.66 16.59 -4.17
C GLU A 152 8.18 17.94 -4.74
N GLU A 153 9.24 17.89 -5.55
CA GLU A 153 9.75 19.08 -6.25
C GLU A 153 8.75 19.46 -7.36
N TYR A 154 7.70 20.18 -6.95
CA TYR A 154 6.60 20.50 -7.83
C TYR A 154 7.00 21.54 -8.89
N SER A 155 7.28 21.07 -10.11
CA SER A 155 7.38 21.90 -11.33
C SER A 155 6.35 21.53 -12.41
N GLY A 156 5.48 20.55 -12.14
CA GLY A 156 4.43 20.07 -13.05
C GLY A 156 3.04 20.63 -12.75
N SER A 157 2.02 20.19 -13.49
CA SER A 157 0.61 20.37 -13.11
C SER A 157 0.20 19.20 -12.22
N LEU A 158 -0.47 19.44 -11.09
CA LEU A 158 -1.03 18.38 -10.26
C LEU A 158 -1.92 17.49 -11.14
N ASN A 159 -1.53 16.24 -11.33
CA ASN A 159 -2.40 15.26 -11.95
C ASN A 159 -3.46 14.88 -10.92
N PRO A 160 -4.76 15.01 -11.24
CA PRO A 160 -5.81 14.67 -10.29
C PRO A 160 -5.69 13.19 -9.91
N ARG A 161 -5.96 12.88 -8.62
CA ARG A 161 -6.04 11.49 -8.15
C ARG A 161 -6.94 10.69 -9.08
N LYS A 162 -6.40 9.60 -9.63
CA LYS A 162 -7.15 8.68 -10.48
C LYS A 162 -7.92 7.70 -9.60
N VAL A 163 -9.14 7.37 -10.02
CA VAL A 163 -9.94 6.35 -9.35
C VAL A 163 -9.31 4.99 -9.62
N VAL A 164 -9.15 4.18 -8.57
CA VAL A 164 -8.61 2.83 -8.64
C VAL A 164 -9.65 1.87 -8.08
N GLN A 165 -9.96 0.85 -8.87
CA GLN A 165 -10.86 -0.23 -8.48
C GLN A 165 -10.20 -1.57 -8.76
N GLN A 166 -10.47 -2.55 -7.90
CA GLN A 166 -10.01 -3.92 -8.07
C GLN A 166 -11.17 -4.81 -8.42
N ILE A 167 -10.92 -5.78 -9.30
CA ILE A 167 -11.81 -6.90 -9.57
C ILE A 167 -11.03 -8.14 -9.14
N PHE A 168 -11.65 -9.04 -8.40
CA PHE A 168 -10.98 -10.27 -7.99
C PHE A 168 -11.90 -11.46 -8.09
N THR A 169 -11.32 -12.61 -8.42
CA THR A 169 -11.99 -13.91 -8.37
C THR A 169 -11.41 -14.75 -7.24
N ASP A 170 -12.22 -15.65 -6.68
CA ASP A 170 -11.82 -16.61 -5.65
C ASP A 170 -12.51 -17.96 -5.90
N CYS A 171 -11.76 -19.04 -5.68
CA CYS A 171 -12.22 -20.41 -5.68
C CYS A 171 -11.31 -21.27 -4.78
N THR A 172 -11.39 -21.02 -3.48
CA THR A 172 -10.62 -21.79 -2.50
C THR A 172 -10.85 -23.30 -2.65
N GLY A 173 -9.80 -24.04 -3.02
CA GLY A 173 -9.84 -25.50 -3.19
C GLY A 173 -10.50 -25.98 -4.50
N CYS A 174 -10.70 -25.09 -5.48
CA CYS A 174 -11.25 -25.44 -6.79
C CYS A 174 -10.53 -24.73 -7.93
N THR A 175 -10.77 -25.22 -9.15
CA THR A 175 -10.34 -24.57 -10.38
C THR A 175 -11.48 -23.70 -10.89
N LEU A 176 -11.23 -22.40 -11.04
CA LEU A 176 -12.15 -21.50 -11.73
C LEU A 176 -12.25 -21.88 -13.20
N GLY A 177 -13.40 -21.59 -13.79
CA GLY A 177 -13.61 -21.73 -15.22
C GLY A 177 -14.74 -20.82 -15.68
N SER A 178 -15.01 -20.86 -16.99
CA SER A 178 -16.07 -20.06 -17.62
C SER A 178 -15.78 -18.56 -17.50
N PHE A 179 -16.82 -17.75 -17.31
CA PHE A 179 -16.78 -16.30 -17.27
C PHE A 179 -17.60 -15.76 -16.09
N PHE A 180 -17.31 -14.52 -15.68
CA PHE A 180 -18.19 -13.70 -14.85
C PHE A 180 -18.78 -12.57 -15.69
N GLU A 181 -19.83 -11.92 -15.19
CA GLU A 181 -20.37 -10.72 -15.82
C GLU A 181 -19.86 -9.48 -15.09
N LEU A 182 -19.41 -8.49 -15.85
CA LEU A 182 -18.94 -7.21 -15.34
C LEU A 182 -19.85 -6.10 -15.87
N GLU A 183 -20.28 -5.22 -14.98
CA GLU A 183 -21.10 -4.05 -15.27
C GLU A 183 -20.35 -2.77 -14.98
N TYR A 184 -20.47 -1.81 -15.90
CA TYR A 184 -20.08 -0.42 -15.68
C TYR A 184 -21.21 0.49 -16.17
N ARG A 185 -21.76 1.28 -15.24
CA ARG A 185 -22.92 2.18 -15.46
C ARG A 185 -24.20 1.45 -15.89
N SER A 186 -24.29 1.08 -17.15
CA SER A 186 -25.46 0.38 -17.73
C SER A 186 -25.07 -0.59 -18.84
N LEU A 187 -23.76 -0.77 -19.04
CA LEU A 187 -23.19 -1.73 -19.97
C LEU A 187 -22.75 -2.95 -19.18
N ARG A 188 -23.03 -4.13 -19.72
CA ARG A 188 -22.67 -5.43 -19.16
C ARG A 188 -21.95 -6.25 -20.21
N THR A 189 -20.93 -6.97 -19.79
CA THR A 189 -20.24 -7.93 -20.66
C THR A 189 -19.73 -9.14 -19.88
N ASN A 190 -19.52 -10.23 -20.61
CA ASN A 190 -18.96 -11.46 -20.07
C ASN A 190 -17.43 -11.42 -20.17
N VAL A 191 -16.77 -11.73 -19.07
CA VAL A 191 -15.31 -11.71 -18.96
C VAL A 191 -14.82 -13.10 -18.55
N GLU A 192 -13.98 -13.73 -19.37
CA GLU A 192 -13.39 -15.02 -19.00
C GLU A 192 -12.62 -14.90 -17.69
N HIS A 193 -12.75 -15.92 -16.84
CA HIS A 193 -12.21 -15.92 -15.47
C HIS A 193 -10.69 -15.73 -15.36
N ASP A 194 -9.95 -15.88 -16.47
CA ASP A 194 -8.49 -15.83 -16.54
C ASP A 194 -7.97 -14.88 -17.65
N VAL A 195 -8.77 -13.90 -18.09
CA VAL A 195 -8.32 -12.89 -19.07
C VAL A 195 -7.07 -12.15 -18.59
N THR A 196 -6.11 -11.96 -19.49
CA THR A 196 -4.89 -11.17 -19.23
C THR A 196 -5.23 -9.71 -18.92
N ALA A 197 -4.26 -8.98 -18.36
CA ALA A 197 -4.44 -7.55 -18.11
C ALA A 197 -4.76 -6.76 -19.39
N ALA A 198 -4.16 -7.13 -20.53
CA ALA A 198 -4.40 -6.47 -21.82
C ALA A 198 -5.81 -6.77 -22.37
N GLU A 199 -6.31 -7.99 -22.19
CA GLU A 199 -7.67 -8.38 -22.57
C GLU A 199 -8.69 -7.68 -21.69
N MET A 200 -8.50 -7.68 -20.36
CA MET A 200 -9.34 -6.93 -19.43
C MET A 200 -9.39 -5.44 -19.79
N ARG A 201 -8.24 -4.83 -20.09
CA ARG A 201 -8.19 -3.44 -20.56
C ARG A 201 -9.05 -3.23 -21.81
N SER A 202 -8.92 -4.13 -22.78
CA SER A 202 -9.67 -4.05 -24.03
C SER A 202 -11.19 -4.18 -23.81
N ILE A 203 -11.61 -5.05 -22.91
CA ILE A 203 -13.03 -5.22 -22.53
C ILE A 203 -13.56 -3.94 -21.88
N LEU A 204 -12.83 -3.40 -20.90
CA LEU A 204 -13.22 -2.17 -20.20
C LEU A 204 -13.36 -0.98 -21.17
N GLU A 205 -12.36 -0.78 -22.04
CA GLU A 205 -12.33 0.35 -22.98
C GLU A 205 -13.38 0.22 -24.09
N ASN A 206 -13.53 -0.96 -24.69
CA ASN A 206 -14.31 -1.12 -25.91
C ASN A 206 -15.75 -1.58 -25.66
N GLU A 207 -15.97 -2.42 -24.66
CA GLU A 207 -17.27 -3.03 -24.40
C GLU A 207 -18.03 -2.30 -23.28
N LEU A 208 -17.31 -1.95 -22.20
CA LEU A 208 -17.88 -1.20 -21.08
C LEU A 208 -17.71 0.31 -21.19
N GLN A 209 -16.98 0.78 -22.21
CA GLN A 209 -16.80 2.20 -22.53
C GLN A 209 -16.34 3.03 -21.32
N THR A 210 -15.42 2.48 -20.52
CA THR A 210 -14.89 3.14 -19.31
C THR A 210 -14.08 4.41 -19.60
N GLY A 211 -13.72 4.63 -20.86
CA GLY A 211 -12.62 5.50 -21.23
C GLY A 211 -11.27 4.83 -20.99
N ASP A 212 -10.20 5.61 -21.15
CA ASP A 212 -8.81 5.14 -21.02
C ASP A 212 -8.54 4.61 -19.60
N VAL A 213 -8.02 3.39 -19.52
CA VAL A 213 -7.72 2.70 -18.27
C VAL A 213 -6.36 2.01 -18.34
N THR A 214 -5.67 1.94 -17.21
CA THR A 214 -4.54 1.01 -17.03
C THR A 214 -4.98 -0.17 -16.19
N VAL A 215 -4.64 -1.38 -16.64
CA VAL A 215 -4.96 -2.62 -15.94
C VAL A 215 -3.69 -3.40 -15.67
N THR A 216 -3.52 -3.85 -14.42
CA THR A 216 -2.54 -4.88 -14.05
C THR A 216 -3.29 -6.11 -13.54
N ARG A 217 -2.65 -7.28 -13.59
CA ARG A 217 -3.20 -8.53 -13.06
C ARG A 217 -2.14 -9.26 -12.26
N THR A 218 -2.52 -9.83 -11.11
CA THR A 218 -1.64 -10.75 -10.37
C THR A 218 -1.42 -12.06 -11.14
N ASN A 219 -0.41 -12.82 -10.72
CA ASN A 219 -0.43 -14.26 -10.99
C ASN A 219 -1.62 -14.91 -10.26
N GLN A 220 -1.95 -16.14 -10.63
CA GLN A 220 -2.96 -16.91 -9.92
C GLN A 220 -2.53 -17.08 -8.46
N ASP A 221 -3.41 -16.73 -7.53
CA ASP A 221 -3.15 -16.89 -6.10
C ASP A 221 -3.21 -18.38 -5.74
N ALA A 222 -2.20 -18.87 -5.01
CA ALA A 222 -2.09 -20.29 -4.70
C ALA A 222 -3.11 -20.78 -3.65
N SER A 223 -3.72 -19.88 -2.88
CA SER A 223 -4.68 -20.19 -1.82
C SER A 223 -6.12 -20.12 -2.32
N SER A 224 -6.46 -19.07 -3.09
CA SER A 224 -7.79 -18.88 -3.65
C SER A 224 -7.94 -19.42 -5.07
N ASN A 225 -6.86 -19.80 -5.76
CA ASN A 225 -6.84 -20.11 -7.20
C ASN A 225 -7.43 -19.00 -8.09
N GLY A 226 -7.51 -17.78 -7.55
CA GLY A 226 -8.11 -16.62 -8.19
C GLY A 226 -7.10 -15.66 -8.78
N PHE A 227 -7.61 -14.63 -9.46
CA PHE A 227 -6.83 -13.51 -9.98
C PHE A 227 -7.35 -12.20 -9.41
N MET A 228 -6.47 -11.20 -9.33
CA MET A 228 -6.86 -9.83 -9.03
C MET A 228 -6.41 -8.91 -10.17
N TRP A 229 -7.36 -8.18 -10.73
CA TRP A 229 -7.11 -7.08 -11.67
C TRP A 229 -7.20 -5.75 -10.91
N THR A 230 -6.20 -4.90 -11.10
CA THR A 230 -6.25 -3.51 -10.60
C THR A 230 -6.45 -2.59 -11.78
N VAL A 231 -7.55 -1.82 -11.76
CA VAL A 231 -7.99 -0.92 -12.83
C VAL A 231 -7.82 0.52 -12.36
N THR A 232 -7.04 1.29 -13.10
CA THR A 232 -6.92 2.74 -12.88
C THR A 232 -7.57 3.51 -14.02
N PHE A 233 -8.49 4.41 -13.67
CA PHE A 233 -9.25 5.20 -14.63
C PHE A 233 -8.56 6.53 -14.92
N HIS A 234 -8.27 6.80 -16.19
CA HIS A 234 -7.52 7.99 -16.62
C HIS A 234 -8.40 9.14 -17.11
N GLY A 235 -9.68 8.87 -17.38
CA GLY A 235 -10.66 9.84 -17.86
C GLY A 235 -10.84 11.06 -16.95
N SER A 236 -11.33 12.16 -17.53
CA SER A 236 -11.59 13.45 -16.87
C SER A 236 -12.94 13.54 -16.17
N GLU A 237 -13.69 12.44 -16.08
CA GLU A 237 -14.97 12.44 -15.36
C GLU A 237 -14.72 12.53 -13.86
N GLU A 238 -15.27 13.57 -13.23
CA GLU A 238 -15.18 13.77 -11.77
C GLU A 238 -15.89 12.66 -10.96
N ASN A 239 -16.60 11.75 -11.64
CA ASN A 239 -17.37 10.68 -11.01
C ASN A 239 -17.30 9.37 -11.83
N VAL A 240 -16.26 8.59 -11.57
CA VAL A 240 -16.10 7.21 -12.04
C VAL A 240 -17.07 6.33 -11.25
N ALA A 241 -17.91 5.59 -11.96
CA ALA A 241 -18.87 4.65 -11.35
C ALA A 241 -18.15 3.41 -10.80
N GLU A 242 -18.72 2.77 -9.79
CA GLU A 242 -18.21 1.49 -9.31
C GLU A 242 -18.45 0.40 -10.35
N LEU A 243 -17.45 -0.44 -10.58
CA LEU A 243 -17.58 -1.68 -11.33
C LEU A 243 -18.35 -2.67 -10.46
N GLU A 244 -19.34 -3.33 -11.04
CA GLU A 244 -20.09 -4.37 -10.36
C GLU A 244 -19.81 -5.71 -11.05
N ALA A 245 -19.52 -6.74 -10.27
CA ALA A 245 -19.24 -8.07 -10.80
C ALA A 245 -20.29 -9.08 -10.32
N TYR A 246 -20.63 -10.03 -11.18
CA TYR A 246 -21.67 -11.02 -10.95
C TYR A 246 -21.14 -12.42 -11.29
N GLU A 247 -21.17 -13.33 -10.32
CA GLU A 247 -20.59 -14.68 -10.39
C GLU A 247 -21.45 -15.70 -11.16
N GLY A 248 -22.62 -15.31 -11.69
CA GLY A 248 -23.68 -16.24 -12.12
C GLY A 248 -23.29 -17.30 -13.18
N TYR A 249 -22.16 -17.11 -13.86
CA TYR A 249 -21.63 -18.01 -14.88
C TYR A 249 -20.27 -18.61 -14.54
N LEU A 250 -19.67 -18.24 -13.40
CA LEU A 250 -18.41 -18.80 -12.95
C LEU A 250 -18.62 -20.24 -12.51
N THR A 251 -17.68 -21.10 -12.89
CA THR A 251 -17.67 -22.50 -12.49
C THR A 251 -16.56 -22.77 -11.50
N GLY A 252 -16.83 -23.65 -10.54
CA GLY A 252 -15.93 -23.97 -9.43
C GLY A 252 -16.74 -24.42 -8.21
N SER A 253 -16.06 -24.83 -7.15
CA SER A 253 -16.72 -25.09 -5.86
C SER A 253 -16.87 -23.77 -5.11
N ASN A 254 -18.09 -23.22 -5.05
CA ASN A 254 -18.36 -21.91 -4.43
C ASN A 254 -17.50 -20.77 -5.02
N PRO A 255 -17.54 -20.58 -6.36
CA PRO A 255 -16.76 -19.53 -7.00
C PRO A 255 -17.30 -18.17 -6.60
N TYR A 256 -16.41 -17.19 -6.51
CA TYR A 256 -16.75 -15.83 -6.14
C TYR A 256 -16.06 -14.83 -7.06
N VAL A 257 -16.74 -13.73 -7.33
CA VAL A 257 -16.15 -12.53 -7.93
C VAL A 257 -16.58 -11.33 -7.11
N GLY A 258 -15.67 -10.38 -6.91
CA GLY A 258 -15.97 -9.15 -6.19
C GLY A 258 -15.23 -7.97 -6.80
N THR A 259 -15.71 -6.78 -6.43
CA THR A 259 -15.06 -5.51 -6.75
C THR A 259 -14.80 -4.70 -5.49
N ILE A 260 -13.72 -3.92 -5.49
CA ILE A 260 -13.35 -3.04 -4.37
C ILE A 260 -12.89 -1.70 -4.93
N MET A 261 -13.48 -0.60 -4.48
CA MET A 261 -12.95 0.74 -4.74
C MET A 261 -11.81 1.05 -3.76
N THR A 262 -10.58 1.05 -4.25
CA THR A 262 -9.37 1.29 -3.45
C THR A 262 -9.03 2.78 -3.34
N ILE A 263 -9.29 3.54 -4.41
CA ILE A 263 -9.20 5.01 -4.42
C ILE A 263 -10.48 5.54 -5.04
N GLY A 264 -11.31 6.17 -4.22
CA GLY A 264 -12.58 6.74 -4.66
C GLY A 264 -12.44 8.08 -5.35
N ASN A 265 -13.57 8.54 -5.92
CA ASN A 265 -13.66 9.84 -6.57
C ASN A 265 -13.09 10.94 -5.66
N PRO A 266 -12.26 11.86 -6.18
CA PRO A 266 -11.78 12.98 -5.40
C PRO A 266 -12.99 13.73 -4.85
N SER A 267 -13.16 13.73 -3.52
CA SER A 267 -14.27 14.43 -2.88
C SER A 267 -14.24 15.88 -3.35
N GLN A 268 -15.30 16.36 -4.00
CA GLN A 268 -15.51 17.79 -4.17
C GLN A 268 -15.57 18.38 -2.76
N LYS A 269 -14.45 18.94 -2.28
CA LYS A 269 -14.46 19.84 -1.14
C LYS A 269 -15.28 21.05 -1.59
N ARG A 270 -16.55 21.10 -1.17
CA ARG A 270 -17.28 22.36 -1.03
C ARG A 270 -16.67 23.18 0.10
#